data_AF-A0AAN8L3E1-F1
#
_entry.id   AF-A0AAN8L3E1-F1
#
_cell.length_a   1.000
_cell.length_b   1.000
_cell.length_c   1.000
_cell.angle_alpha   90.00
_cell.angle_beta   90.00
_cell.angle_gamma   90.00
#
_symmetry.space_group_name_H-M   'P 1'
#
loop_
_entity.id
_entity.type
_entity.pdbx_description
1 polymer ?
#
loop_
_entity_poly.entity_id
_entity_poly.type
_entity_poly.pdbx_seq_one_letter_code
_entity_poly.pdbx_strand_id
1 'polypeptide(L)'
;MAAAFPYRGVPGGIPPGIHPPAQVPDYMSEEKLQEKARKWQQLQAKRYSEKRKFGFVDAQKEDMPPEHVRKIIRDHGDMTNRKFRHDKRVYLGALKYMPHAVLKLLENMPMPWEQIRDVPVLYHITGAISFVNEIPWVIEPVYIAQWGAMWIMMRREKRDRRHFKRMRFPPFDDEEPPLDYADNILDVEPLEAIQMELDAEEDSSVAEWLYEHQPLKDANKYVNGTTYRRWQFTLPMMSTLYRLANQLLTDLVDYNYFYLFDLKAFFTSKALNMAIPGGPKFEPLVRDINLQDEDWNEFNDINKIIIRQPIRTEYKIAFPYLYNNLPHHVHLTWYHTPNVVFIKTEDPDLPAFYFDPLINPISHRHSVKSQEPLPEDDEEFELPEYVEPFLKETPLYTDNTANGIALLWAPRPFNLRSGRTRRAIDIPLIKNWYREHCPAGQPVKVRVSYQKLLKYYVLNALKHRPPKAQKKRYLFRSFKATKFFQSTKLDWVEVGLQVCRQGYNMLNLLIHRKNLNYLHLDYNFNLKPVKTLTTKERKKSRFGNAFHLCREVLRLSKLVVDSHVQYRLGNVDAFQLSDGLQYIFAHVGQLTGMYRYNTS
;
A
#
# COMPACT_ATOMS: atom_id res chain seq x y z
N MET A 1 32.45 45.91 -29.81
CA MET A 1 32.83 47.33 -29.58
C MET A 1 33.93 47.34 -28.54
N ALA A 2 35.08 47.97 -28.65
CA ALA A 2 35.84 48.57 -29.73
C ALA A 2 37.23 48.82 -29.09
N ALA A 3 38.33 48.48 -29.74
CA ALA A 3 39.62 49.09 -29.47
C ALA A 3 40.52 48.86 -30.68
N ALA A 4 40.81 49.95 -31.38
CA ALA A 4 41.73 50.05 -32.50
C ALA A 4 42.82 51.08 -32.17
N PHE A 5 43.91 50.99 -32.93
CA PHE A 5 45.02 51.94 -33.15
C PHE A 5 46.26 51.80 -32.24
N PRO A 6 47.48 52.22 -32.67
CA PRO A 6 47.87 52.83 -33.97
C PRO A 6 49.12 52.23 -34.67
N TYR A 7 49.36 52.70 -35.88
CA TYR A 7 50.55 52.51 -36.72
C TYR A 7 51.29 53.86 -36.86
N ARG A 8 52.63 53.88 -36.72
CA ARG A 8 53.66 54.84 -37.24
C ARG A 8 54.93 54.67 -36.38
N GLY A 9 56.17 54.72 -36.85
CA GLY A 9 56.78 55.02 -38.15
C GLY A 9 58.31 54.77 -38.07
N VAL A 10 58.97 54.76 -39.23
CA VAL A 10 60.38 54.38 -39.48
C VAL A 10 61.35 55.53 -39.13
N PRO A 11 62.63 55.23 -38.83
CA PRO A 11 63.73 55.91 -39.55
C PRO A 11 64.85 54.96 -40.04
N GLY A 12 65.50 55.38 -41.13
CA GLY A 12 66.37 54.56 -41.99
C GLY A 12 67.86 54.48 -41.62
N GLY A 13 68.62 53.80 -42.48
CA GLY A 13 70.09 53.73 -42.45
C GLY A 13 70.68 52.50 -43.19
N ILE A 14 71.20 52.73 -44.39
CA ILE A 14 72.02 51.87 -45.31
C ILE A 14 73.39 51.55 -44.63
N PRO A 15 74.16 50.44 -44.88
CA PRO A 15 74.61 49.90 -46.18
C PRO A 15 74.61 48.36 -46.40
N PRO A 16 74.90 47.90 -47.63
CA PRO A 16 74.55 46.56 -48.09
C PRO A 16 75.64 45.52 -47.80
N GLY A 17 75.19 44.34 -47.36
CA GLY A 17 76.01 43.14 -47.20
C GLY A 17 75.15 41.91 -47.44
N ILE A 18 75.63 41.05 -48.32
CA ILE A 18 74.95 39.86 -48.85
C ILE A 18 74.59 38.90 -47.70
N HIS A 19 73.29 38.64 -47.50
CA HIS A 19 72.78 37.45 -46.81
C HIS A 19 71.72 36.76 -47.68
N PRO A 20 71.75 35.43 -47.79
CA PRO A 20 70.85 34.65 -48.64
C PRO A 20 69.39 34.80 -48.21
N PRO A 21 68.41 34.60 -49.14
CA PRO A 21 67.00 34.80 -48.85
C PRO A 21 66.54 33.88 -47.72
N ALA A 22 65.91 34.47 -46.72
CA ALA A 22 65.19 33.77 -45.67
C ALA A 22 64.22 32.77 -46.29
N GLN A 23 64.32 31.51 -45.88
CA GLN A 23 63.44 30.45 -46.33
C GLN A 23 61.99 30.75 -45.93
N VAL A 24 61.14 30.77 -46.94
CA VAL A 24 59.69 30.78 -46.86
C VAL A 24 59.25 29.54 -46.06
N PRO A 25 58.32 29.64 -45.10
CA PRO A 25 57.85 28.47 -44.36
C PRO A 25 57.27 27.44 -45.32
N ASP A 26 57.72 26.19 -45.15
CA ASP A 26 57.33 24.99 -45.90
C ASP A 26 55.80 24.91 -46.03
N TYR A 27 55.27 25.20 -47.23
CA TYR A 27 53.86 25.01 -47.53
C TYR A 27 53.59 23.51 -47.54
N MET A 28 52.92 23.02 -46.49
CA MET A 28 52.43 21.65 -46.42
C MET A 28 51.67 21.31 -47.71
N SER A 29 51.95 20.13 -48.30
CA SER A 29 51.23 19.66 -49.49
C SER A 29 49.71 19.59 -49.25
N GLU A 30 48.92 19.80 -50.31
CA GLU A 30 47.45 19.75 -50.26
C GLU A 30 46.92 18.42 -49.67
N GLU A 31 47.61 17.32 -49.93
CA GLU A 31 47.32 16.00 -49.36
C GLU A 31 47.44 15.99 -47.82
N LYS A 32 48.49 16.63 -47.27
CA LYS A 32 48.66 16.76 -45.81
C LYS A 32 47.61 17.68 -45.19
N LEU A 33 47.14 18.71 -45.93
CA LEU A 33 46.06 19.58 -45.49
C LEU A 33 44.71 18.86 -45.47
N GLN A 34 44.41 18.05 -46.49
CA GLN A 34 43.21 17.19 -46.52
C GLN A 34 43.22 16.14 -45.40
N GLU A 35 44.35 15.52 -45.14
CA GLU A 35 44.48 14.57 -44.03
C GLU A 35 44.28 15.27 -42.68
N LYS A 36 44.84 16.48 -42.50
CA LYS A 36 44.65 17.31 -41.32
C LYS A 36 43.18 17.73 -41.14
N ALA A 37 42.49 18.11 -42.21
CA ALA A 37 41.08 18.46 -42.20
C ALA A 37 40.20 17.24 -41.84
N ARG A 38 40.50 16.06 -42.40
CA ARG A 38 39.81 14.81 -42.07
C ARG A 38 40.01 14.41 -40.61
N LYS A 39 41.25 14.48 -40.10
CA LYS A 39 41.56 14.23 -38.69
C LYS A 39 40.85 15.24 -37.78
N TRP A 40 40.80 16.51 -38.17
CA TRP A 40 40.06 17.55 -37.45
C TRP A 40 38.56 17.27 -37.42
N GLN A 41 37.95 16.94 -38.55
CA GLN A 41 36.52 16.62 -38.64
C GLN A 41 36.17 15.40 -37.78
N GLN A 42 36.96 14.32 -37.84
CA GLN A 42 36.76 13.14 -36.99
C GLN A 42 36.94 13.47 -35.50
N LEU A 43 37.93 14.30 -35.16
CA LEU A 43 38.17 14.75 -33.79
C LEU A 43 37.00 15.57 -33.26
N GLN A 44 36.49 16.53 -34.05
CA GLN A 44 35.38 17.39 -33.68
C GLN A 44 34.07 16.61 -33.57
N ALA A 45 33.78 15.73 -34.54
CA ALA A 45 32.61 14.86 -34.51
C ALA A 45 32.60 13.93 -33.27
N LYS A 46 33.77 13.35 -32.91
CA LYS A 46 33.90 12.52 -31.70
C LYS A 46 33.87 13.35 -30.42
N ARG A 47 34.49 14.53 -30.40
CA ARG A 47 34.60 15.39 -29.21
C ARG A 47 33.26 16.02 -28.84
N TYR A 48 32.50 16.48 -29.82
CA TYR A 48 31.20 17.15 -29.64
C TYR A 48 30.00 16.24 -29.97
N SER A 49 30.20 14.92 -29.97
CA SER A 49 29.11 13.96 -30.07
C SER A 49 28.10 14.16 -28.94
N GLU A 50 26.83 13.85 -29.17
CA GLU A 50 25.76 14.07 -28.18
C GLU A 50 26.02 13.37 -26.84
N LYS A 51 26.67 12.19 -26.86
CA LYS A 51 27.05 11.42 -25.67
C LYS A 51 28.10 12.10 -24.78
N ARG A 52 28.76 13.16 -25.26
CA ARG A 52 29.78 13.92 -24.53
C ARG A 52 29.31 15.30 -24.08
N LYS A 53 28.04 15.64 -24.29
CA LYS A 53 27.43 16.88 -23.78
C LYS A 53 27.50 16.87 -22.24
N PHE A 54 27.81 18.01 -21.62
CA PHE A 54 27.75 18.14 -20.17
C PHE A 54 26.30 17.93 -19.70
N GLY A 55 26.09 17.08 -18.69
CA GLY A 55 24.76 16.66 -18.26
C GLY A 55 24.16 15.49 -19.06
N PHE A 56 24.91 14.88 -19.99
CA PHE A 56 24.51 13.62 -20.61
C PHE A 56 24.41 12.52 -19.54
N VAL A 57 23.27 11.84 -19.52
CA VAL A 57 23.03 10.68 -18.66
C VAL A 57 23.10 9.46 -19.56
N ASP A 58 24.02 8.54 -19.24
CA ASP A 58 24.15 7.28 -19.96
C ASP A 58 22.86 6.46 -19.92
N ALA A 59 22.74 5.51 -20.85
CA ALA A 59 21.58 4.64 -20.96
C ALA A 59 21.24 3.97 -19.63
N GLN A 60 19.94 3.84 -19.36
CA GLN A 60 19.44 3.20 -18.15
C GLN A 60 19.91 1.73 -18.12
N LYS A 61 20.21 1.23 -16.91
CA LYS A 61 20.46 -0.21 -16.73
C LYS A 61 19.21 -1.01 -17.05
N GLU A 62 19.33 -1.80 -18.11
CA GLU A 62 18.37 -2.80 -18.53
C GLU A 62 18.34 -4.00 -17.58
N ASP A 63 17.29 -4.80 -17.73
CA ASP A 63 17.13 -6.03 -16.96
C ASP A 63 18.00 -7.15 -17.53
N MET A 64 18.65 -7.88 -16.63
CA MET A 64 19.45 -9.06 -16.94
C MET A 64 18.55 -10.30 -17.08
N PRO A 65 19.00 -11.33 -17.81
CA PRO A 65 18.30 -12.62 -17.84
C PRO A 65 18.12 -13.21 -16.43
N PRO A 66 16.94 -13.77 -16.11
CA PRO A 66 16.63 -14.29 -14.77
C PRO A 66 17.55 -15.46 -14.37
N GLU A 67 18.05 -16.23 -15.33
CA GLU A 67 18.99 -17.34 -15.12
C GLU A 67 20.32 -16.85 -14.53
N HIS A 68 20.71 -15.60 -14.80
CA HIS A 68 21.97 -15.04 -14.32
C HIS A 68 22.01 -15.03 -12.78
N VAL A 69 20.97 -14.47 -12.14
CA VAL A 69 20.91 -14.44 -10.67
C VAL A 69 20.68 -15.83 -10.10
N ARG A 70 19.85 -16.66 -10.73
CA ARG A 70 19.59 -18.05 -10.30
C ARG A 70 20.88 -18.86 -10.25
N LYS A 71 21.69 -18.79 -11.30
CA LYS A 71 23.00 -19.45 -11.37
C LYS A 71 23.97 -18.92 -10.32
N ILE A 72 24.04 -17.61 -10.13
CA ILE A 72 24.90 -17.01 -9.09
C ILE A 72 24.54 -17.54 -7.71
N ILE A 73 23.25 -17.57 -7.35
CA ILE A 73 22.78 -18.05 -6.05
C ILE A 73 23.08 -19.55 -5.88
N ARG A 74 22.85 -20.35 -6.92
CA ARG A 74 23.16 -21.80 -6.91
C ARG A 74 24.66 -22.06 -6.75
N ASP A 75 25.51 -21.37 -7.50
CA ASP A 75 26.97 -21.53 -7.44
C ASP A 75 27.56 -21.15 -6.07
N HIS A 76 27.03 -20.11 -5.43
CA HIS A 76 27.48 -19.68 -4.09
C HIS A 76 27.01 -20.63 -2.97
N GLY A 77 25.87 -21.31 -3.16
CA GLY A 77 25.35 -22.33 -2.23
C GLY A 77 25.23 -21.82 -0.80
N ASP A 78 25.85 -22.54 0.14
CA ASP A 78 25.90 -22.25 1.58
C ASP A 78 27.16 -21.45 2.01
N MET A 79 27.94 -20.97 1.03
CA MET A 79 29.22 -20.28 1.24
C MET A 79 30.31 -21.13 1.92
N THR A 80 30.24 -22.46 1.91
CA THR A 80 31.33 -23.32 2.44
C THR A 80 32.52 -23.39 1.48
N ASN A 81 32.27 -23.33 0.16
CA ASN A 81 33.30 -23.44 -0.87
C ASN A 81 34.37 -22.32 -0.77
N ARG A 82 35.65 -22.72 -0.84
CA ARG A 82 36.81 -21.80 -0.75
C ARG A 82 36.86 -20.81 -1.93
N LYS A 83 36.31 -21.17 -3.09
CA LYS A 83 36.26 -20.30 -4.29
C LYS A 83 35.65 -18.93 -4.00
N PHE A 84 34.57 -18.89 -3.21
CA PHE A 84 33.81 -17.68 -2.88
C PHE A 84 34.21 -17.06 -1.53
N ARG A 85 35.43 -17.33 -1.03
CA ARG A 85 35.91 -16.82 0.27
C ARG A 85 35.89 -15.29 0.32
N HIS A 86 36.21 -14.61 -0.78
CA HIS A 86 36.27 -13.14 -0.84
C HIS A 86 34.87 -12.52 -0.67
N ASP A 87 33.83 -13.21 -1.11
CA ASP A 87 32.44 -12.73 -1.06
C ASP A 87 31.79 -12.89 0.31
N LYS A 88 32.32 -13.75 1.20
CA LYS A 88 31.82 -13.94 2.57
C LYS A 88 31.70 -12.62 3.35
N ARG A 89 32.62 -11.67 3.10
CA ARG A 89 32.61 -10.35 3.74
C ARG A 89 31.41 -9.52 3.28
N VAL A 90 31.07 -9.61 2.00
CA VAL A 90 29.95 -8.89 1.39
C VAL A 90 28.62 -9.44 1.89
N TYR A 91 28.47 -10.77 1.95
CA TYR A 91 27.28 -11.42 2.52
C TYR A 91 27.01 -10.95 3.96
N LEU A 92 28.03 -10.95 4.82
CA LEU A 92 27.89 -10.44 6.19
C LEU A 92 27.55 -8.94 6.25
N GLY A 93 28.09 -8.13 5.33
CA GLY A 93 27.74 -6.72 5.23
C GLY A 93 26.30 -6.48 4.80
N ALA A 94 25.76 -7.36 3.94
CA ALA A 94 24.39 -7.28 3.44
C ALA A 94 23.33 -7.58 4.52
N LEU A 95 23.68 -8.29 5.60
CA LEU A 95 22.79 -8.57 6.74
C LEU A 95 22.14 -7.31 7.31
N LYS A 96 22.84 -6.17 7.28
CA LYS A 96 22.30 -4.87 7.70
C LYS A 96 21.01 -4.48 6.95
N TYR A 97 20.89 -4.87 5.68
CA TYR A 97 19.76 -4.54 4.83
C TYR A 97 18.72 -5.67 4.71
N MET A 98 18.96 -6.82 5.36
CA MET A 98 18.03 -7.95 5.33
C MET A 98 16.60 -7.59 5.79
N PRO A 99 16.40 -6.77 6.86
CA PRO A 99 15.05 -6.34 7.21
C PRO A 99 14.34 -5.53 6.12
N HIS A 100 15.08 -4.77 5.30
CA HIS A 100 14.50 -4.04 4.17
C HIS A 100 14.15 -4.98 3.01
N ALA A 101 14.95 -6.02 2.75
CA ALA A 101 14.62 -7.04 1.76
C ALA A 101 13.34 -7.79 2.16
N VAL A 102 13.24 -8.20 3.42
CA VAL A 102 12.03 -8.85 3.98
C VAL A 102 10.80 -7.96 3.87
N LEU A 103 10.90 -6.66 4.22
CA LEU A 103 9.79 -5.72 4.08
C LEU A 103 9.27 -5.68 2.64
N LYS A 104 10.19 -5.55 1.68
CA LYS A 104 9.86 -5.45 0.25
C LYS A 104 9.32 -6.75 -0.34
N LEU A 105 9.77 -7.89 0.18
CA LEU A 105 9.24 -9.21 -0.17
C LEU A 105 7.79 -9.34 0.31
N LEU A 106 7.54 -9.13 1.61
CA LEU A 106 6.22 -9.33 2.22
C LEU A 106 5.19 -8.30 1.74
N GLU A 107 5.57 -7.06 1.44
CA GLU A 107 4.61 -6.08 0.90
C GLU A 107 4.12 -6.43 -0.51
N ASN A 108 4.89 -7.22 -1.28
CA ASN A 108 4.54 -7.64 -2.64
C ASN A 108 4.04 -9.09 -2.71
N MET A 109 3.57 -9.67 -1.59
CA MET A 109 2.98 -11.01 -1.53
C MET A 109 1.83 -11.16 -2.56
N PRO A 110 1.81 -12.22 -3.38
CA PRO A 110 0.74 -12.51 -4.33
C PRO A 110 -0.63 -12.53 -3.62
N MET A 111 -1.64 -11.96 -4.27
CA MET A 111 -2.99 -11.94 -3.72
C MET A 111 -3.71 -13.27 -4.01
N PRO A 112 -4.74 -13.67 -3.25
CA PRO A 112 -5.35 -15.00 -3.39
C PRO A 112 -5.96 -15.34 -4.76
N TRP A 113 -6.25 -14.33 -5.57
CA TRP A 113 -6.75 -14.47 -6.95
C TRP A 113 -5.64 -14.58 -8.01
N GLU A 114 -4.37 -14.45 -7.60
CA GLU A 114 -3.20 -14.58 -8.47
C GLU A 114 -2.50 -15.91 -8.24
N GLN A 115 -2.15 -16.62 -9.32
CA GLN A 115 -1.35 -17.84 -9.24
C GLN A 115 0.15 -17.54 -9.13
N ILE A 116 0.62 -16.62 -9.98
CA ILE A 116 2.03 -16.23 -10.12
C ILE A 116 2.10 -14.71 -10.15
N ARG A 117 3.11 -14.15 -9.48
CA ARG A 117 3.43 -12.72 -9.58
C ARG A 117 4.90 -12.56 -9.88
N ASP A 118 5.19 -12.08 -11.08
CA ASP A 118 6.53 -11.64 -11.43
C ASP A 118 6.80 -10.23 -10.89
N VAL A 119 7.84 -10.10 -10.07
CA VAL A 119 8.25 -8.83 -9.49
C VAL A 119 9.63 -8.40 -10.00
N PRO A 120 9.88 -7.09 -10.17
CA PRO A 120 11.21 -6.59 -10.50
C PRO A 120 12.13 -6.74 -9.28
N VAL A 121 13.32 -7.30 -9.50
CA VAL A 121 14.29 -7.61 -8.47
C VAL A 121 15.58 -6.84 -8.71
N LEU A 122 16.05 -6.18 -7.66
CA LEU A 122 17.37 -5.58 -7.59
C LEU A 122 18.26 -6.47 -6.74
N TYR A 123 19.20 -7.17 -7.37
CA TYR A 123 20.09 -8.13 -6.69
C TYR A 123 21.55 -7.68 -6.73
N HIS A 124 22.31 -8.05 -5.70
CA HIS A 124 23.76 -7.84 -5.68
C HIS A 124 24.45 -8.80 -6.65
N ILE A 125 25.49 -8.35 -7.36
CA ILE A 125 26.18 -9.12 -8.41
C ILE A 125 26.81 -10.44 -7.93
N THR A 126 27.02 -10.58 -6.62
CA THR A 126 27.52 -11.82 -5.97
C THR A 126 26.39 -12.69 -5.37
N GLY A 127 25.12 -12.32 -5.59
CA GLY A 127 23.97 -12.99 -4.97
C GLY A 127 23.80 -12.74 -3.47
N ALA A 128 24.56 -11.78 -2.90
CA ALA A 128 24.55 -11.53 -1.46
C ALA A 128 23.17 -11.17 -0.90
N ILE A 129 22.37 -10.39 -1.64
CA ILE A 129 21.01 -10.01 -1.23
C ILE A 129 20.16 -9.69 -2.47
N SER A 130 18.88 -10.04 -2.40
CA SER A 130 17.85 -9.72 -3.41
C SER A 130 16.80 -8.80 -2.80
N PHE A 131 16.48 -7.69 -3.47
CA PHE A 131 15.41 -6.76 -3.09
C PHE A 131 14.31 -6.77 -4.14
N VAL A 132 13.05 -6.92 -3.72
CA VAL A 132 11.92 -6.61 -4.59
C VAL A 132 11.83 -5.08 -4.77
N ASN A 133 12.00 -4.59 -5.99
CA ASN A 133 12.06 -3.17 -6.33
C ASN A 133 10.72 -2.66 -6.88
N GLU A 134 9.62 -3.06 -6.25
CA GLU A 134 8.26 -2.66 -6.61
C GLU A 134 7.51 -2.14 -5.40
N ILE A 135 6.60 -1.19 -5.61
CA ILE A 135 5.62 -0.78 -4.62
C ILE A 135 4.26 -1.23 -5.15
N PRO A 136 3.45 -1.96 -4.38
CA PRO A 136 2.19 -2.55 -4.85
C PRO A 136 1.11 -1.48 -4.98
N TRP A 137 1.07 -0.78 -6.12
CA TRP A 137 0.02 0.18 -6.45
C TRP A 137 -1.22 -0.57 -6.92
N VAL A 138 -2.35 -0.30 -6.27
CA VAL A 138 -3.64 -0.87 -6.62
C VAL A 138 -4.67 0.25 -6.79
N ILE A 139 -5.65 0.01 -7.66
CA ILE A 139 -6.81 0.88 -7.81
C ILE A 139 -7.76 0.56 -6.64
N GLU A 140 -8.07 1.57 -5.83
CA GLU A 140 -8.80 1.38 -4.56
C GLU A 140 -10.16 0.69 -4.72
N PRO A 141 -11.08 1.10 -5.62
CA PRO A 141 -12.36 0.40 -5.81
C PRO A 141 -12.19 -1.03 -6.31
N VAL A 142 -11.25 -1.28 -7.23
CA VAL A 142 -10.96 -2.62 -7.77
C VAL A 142 -10.47 -3.55 -6.67
N TYR A 143 -9.52 -3.08 -5.86
CA TYR A 143 -8.94 -3.88 -4.77
C TYR A 143 -9.99 -4.26 -3.72
N ILE A 144 -10.91 -3.35 -3.39
CA ILE A 144 -12.00 -3.64 -2.46
C ILE A 144 -12.98 -4.65 -3.08
N ALA A 145 -13.32 -4.51 -4.37
CA ALA A 145 -14.18 -5.46 -5.09
C ALA A 145 -13.56 -6.86 -5.19
N GLN A 146 -12.26 -6.96 -5.51
CA GLN A 146 -11.50 -8.23 -5.51
C GLN A 146 -11.61 -8.92 -4.14
N TRP A 147 -11.36 -8.20 -3.05
CA TRP A 147 -11.51 -8.75 -1.69
C TRP A 147 -12.96 -9.03 -1.31
N GLY A 148 -13.94 -8.29 -1.86
CA GLY A 148 -15.37 -8.58 -1.72
C GLY A 148 -15.74 -9.92 -2.36
N ALA A 149 -15.25 -10.18 -3.56
CA ALA A 149 -15.38 -11.48 -4.22
C ALA A 149 -14.68 -12.59 -3.42
N MET A 150 -13.47 -12.34 -2.90
CA MET A 150 -12.77 -13.32 -2.03
C MET A 150 -13.59 -13.67 -0.80
N TRP A 151 -14.24 -12.68 -0.18
CA TRP A 151 -15.08 -12.90 0.99
C TRP A 151 -16.26 -13.82 0.68
N ILE A 152 -16.93 -13.64 -0.47
CA ILE A 152 -18.03 -14.50 -0.91
C ILE A 152 -17.52 -15.92 -1.15
N MET A 153 -16.45 -16.07 -1.94
CA MET A 153 -15.90 -17.37 -2.31
C MET A 153 -15.42 -18.16 -1.09
N MET A 154 -14.66 -17.53 -0.19
CA MET A 154 -14.17 -18.19 1.02
C MET A 154 -15.31 -18.60 1.97
N ARG A 155 -16.40 -17.81 2.04
CA ARG A 155 -17.58 -18.17 2.85
C ARG A 155 -18.35 -19.35 2.25
N ARG A 156 -18.56 -19.36 0.92
CA ARG A 156 -19.19 -20.46 0.20
C ARG A 156 -18.38 -21.74 0.38
N GLU A 157 -17.08 -21.68 0.12
CA GLU A 157 -16.19 -22.84 0.25
C GLU A 157 -16.18 -23.41 1.68
N LYS A 158 -16.14 -22.54 2.70
CA LYS A 158 -16.19 -22.98 4.10
C LYS A 158 -17.53 -23.62 4.48
N ARG A 159 -18.64 -23.20 3.86
CA ARG A 159 -19.98 -23.79 4.07
C ARG A 159 -20.08 -25.15 3.39
N ASP A 160 -19.58 -25.25 2.16
CA ASP A 160 -19.82 -26.39 1.27
C ASP A 160 -18.81 -27.53 1.51
N ARG A 161 -17.57 -27.22 1.90
CA ARG A 161 -16.54 -28.22 2.18
C ARG A 161 -16.77 -28.91 3.53
N ARG A 162 -17.04 -30.23 3.49
CA ARG A 162 -17.28 -31.06 4.69
C ARG A 162 -16.12 -31.08 5.69
N HIS A 163 -14.88 -31.19 5.20
CA HIS A 163 -13.69 -31.20 6.05
C HIS A 163 -12.64 -30.24 5.51
N PHE A 164 -12.49 -29.10 6.17
CA PHE A 164 -11.43 -28.14 5.85
C PHE A 164 -10.17 -28.45 6.67
N LYS A 165 -9.20 -29.12 6.04
CA LYS A 165 -7.90 -29.43 6.67
C LYS A 165 -6.95 -28.25 6.52
N ARG A 166 -6.59 -27.60 7.62
CA ARG A 166 -5.54 -26.57 7.66
C ARG A 166 -4.17 -27.17 7.37
N MET A 167 -3.30 -26.41 6.70
CA MET A 167 -1.90 -26.77 6.51
C MET A 167 -1.13 -26.90 7.84
N ARG A 168 -0.05 -27.68 7.86
CA ARG A 168 0.80 -27.83 9.05
C ARG A 168 1.82 -26.70 9.12
N PHE A 169 2.18 -26.31 10.34
CA PHE A 169 3.20 -25.30 10.60
C PHE A 169 4.26 -25.84 11.58
N PRO A 170 5.57 -25.73 11.26
CA PRO A 170 6.13 -25.24 9.98
C PRO A 170 5.78 -26.17 8.79
N PRO A 171 5.74 -25.66 7.54
CA PRO A 171 5.37 -26.49 6.39
C PRO A 171 6.44 -27.51 5.95
N PHE A 172 7.71 -27.21 6.21
CA PHE A 172 8.85 -28.10 5.95
C PHE A 172 9.59 -28.42 7.26
N ASP A 173 10.30 -29.55 7.28
CA ASP A 173 11.06 -29.99 8.46
C ASP A 173 12.25 -29.06 8.76
N ASP A 174 12.72 -29.06 10.02
CA ASP A 174 13.82 -28.20 10.49
C ASP A 174 15.14 -28.49 9.76
N GLU A 175 15.38 -29.75 9.40
CA GLU A 175 16.62 -30.24 8.78
C GLU A 175 16.54 -30.31 7.24
N GLU A 176 15.37 -30.05 6.66
CA GLU A 176 15.18 -30.08 5.21
C GLU A 176 15.76 -28.80 4.56
N PRO A 177 16.71 -28.91 3.62
CA PRO A 177 17.28 -27.75 2.97
C PRO A 177 16.22 -27.04 2.11
N PRO A 178 16.27 -25.69 1.98
CA PRO A 178 15.32 -24.96 1.15
C PRO A 178 15.35 -25.45 -0.30
N LEU A 179 14.19 -25.86 -0.81
CA LEU A 179 14.00 -26.34 -2.17
C LEU A 179 14.56 -25.36 -3.21
N ASP A 180 15.10 -25.90 -4.30
CA ASP A 180 15.55 -25.09 -5.43
C ASP A 180 14.39 -24.85 -6.40
N TYR A 181 14.17 -23.58 -6.73
CA TYR A 181 13.04 -23.18 -7.58
C TYR A 181 13.11 -23.79 -8.98
N ALA A 182 14.31 -23.81 -9.59
CA ALA A 182 14.50 -24.33 -10.94
C ALA A 182 14.18 -25.82 -11.03
N ASP A 183 14.60 -26.60 -10.03
CA ASP A 183 14.51 -28.05 -10.08
C ASP A 183 13.13 -28.57 -9.60
N ASN A 184 12.37 -27.80 -8.80
CA ASN A 184 11.14 -28.30 -8.14
C ASN A 184 9.86 -27.51 -8.46
N ILE A 185 9.95 -26.25 -8.88
CA ILE A 185 8.78 -25.35 -8.97
C ILE A 185 8.59 -24.76 -10.36
N LEU A 186 9.67 -24.50 -11.09
CA LEU A 186 9.64 -23.79 -12.38
C LEU A 186 8.74 -24.49 -13.42
N ASP A 187 8.79 -25.82 -13.49
CA ASP A 187 8.05 -26.62 -14.48
C ASP A 187 6.69 -27.12 -13.96
N VAL A 188 6.31 -26.77 -12.73
CA VAL A 188 5.03 -27.20 -12.12
C VAL A 188 3.97 -26.14 -12.37
N GLU A 189 2.88 -26.53 -13.04
CA GLU A 189 1.73 -25.66 -13.21
C GLU A 189 1.05 -25.39 -11.85
N PRO A 190 0.85 -24.12 -11.48
CA PRO A 190 0.19 -23.79 -10.23
C PRO A 190 -1.28 -24.22 -10.24
N LEU A 191 -1.79 -24.63 -9.08
CA LEU A 191 -3.22 -24.84 -8.87
C LEU A 191 -4.02 -23.56 -9.18
N GLU A 192 -5.32 -23.74 -9.40
CA GLU A 192 -6.23 -22.63 -9.65
C GLU A 192 -6.28 -21.68 -8.45
N ALA A 193 -6.22 -20.37 -8.75
CA ALA A 193 -6.38 -19.33 -7.74
C ALA A 193 -7.86 -19.18 -7.34
N ILE A 194 -8.13 -18.43 -6.27
CA ILE A 194 -9.52 -18.14 -5.90
C ILE A 194 -10.04 -17.06 -6.85
N GLN A 195 -10.90 -17.45 -7.79
CA GLN A 195 -11.60 -16.53 -8.69
C GLN A 195 -13.09 -16.84 -8.62
N MET A 196 -13.91 -15.80 -8.49
CA MET A 196 -15.37 -15.96 -8.55
C MET A 196 -15.77 -15.99 -10.02
N GLU A 197 -16.63 -16.92 -10.40
CA GLU A 197 -17.27 -16.89 -11.72
C GLU A 197 -18.12 -15.62 -11.81
N LEU A 198 -17.77 -14.75 -12.75
CA LEU A 198 -18.45 -13.49 -13.02
C LEU A 198 -19.49 -13.69 -14.12
N ASP A 199 -20.61 -13.00 -14.01
CA ASP A 199 -21.68 -13.10 -15.01
C ASP A 199 -21.30 -12.34 -16.29
N ALA A 200 -21.48 -12.97 -17.45
CA ALA A 200 -21.04 -12.41 -18.73
C ALA A 200 -21.82 -11.16 -19.15
N GLU A 201 -23.04 -10.97 -18.64
CA GLU A 201 -23.91 -9.84 -18.96
C GLU A 201 -23.84 -8.78 -17.87
N GLU A 202 -24.10 -9.15 -16.60
CA GLU A 202 -24.14 -8.21 -15.46
C GLU A 202 -22.76 -7.68 -15.03
N ASP A 203 -21.72 -8.51 -15.13
CA ASP A 203 -20.34 -8.17 -14.78
C ASP A 203 -19.47 -7.84 -16.00
N SER A 204 -20.08 -7.74 -17.19
CA SER A 204 -19.40 -7.49 -18.48
C SER A 204 -18.36 -6.37 -18.44
N SER A 205 -18.63 -5.30 -17.68
CA SER A 205 -17.74 -4.13 -17.59
C SER A 205 -16.41 -4.40 -16.86
N VAL A 206 -16.31 -5.49 -16.10
CA VAL A 206 -15.13 -5.84 -15.28
C VAL A 206 -14.59 -7.26 -15.53
N ALA A 207 -15.39 -8.15 -16.12
CA ALA A 207 -15.14 -9.59 -16.16
C ALA A 207 -13.76 -9.97 -16.71
N GLU A 208 -13.31 -9.32 -17.78
CA GLU A 208 -12.07 -9.67 -18.48
C GLU A 208 -10.80 -9.35 -17.68
N TRP A 209 -10.83 -8.32 -16.83
CA TRP A 209 -9.62 -7.74 -16.23
C TRP A 209 -9.63 -7.74 -14.70
N LEU A 210 -10.74 -8.11 -14.03
CA LEU A 210 -10.89 -7.98 -12.58
C LEU A 210 -9.79 -8.72 -11.80
N TYR A 211 -9.34 -9.88 -12.26
CA TYR A 211 -8.36 -10.73 -11.56
C TYR A 211 -6.92 -10.59 -12.06
N GLU A 212 -6.64 -9.63 -12.94
CA GLU A 212 -5.26 -9.28 -13.30
C GLU A 212 -4.47 -8.70 -12.12
N HIS A 213 -3.14 -8.84 -12.15
CA HIS A 213 -2.25 -8.29 -11.12
C HIS A 213 -2.32 -6.76 -11.02
N GLN A 214 -2.24 -6.08 -12.16
CA GLN A 214 -2.40 -4.63 -12.31
C GLN A 214 -3.43 -4.38 -13.41
N PRO A 215 -4.73 -4.41 -13.07
CA PRO A 215 -5.78 -4.38 -14.07
C PRO A 215 -5.72 -3.18 -15.00
N LEU A 216 -5.94 -3.40 -16.30
CA LEU A 216 -5.99 -2.33 -17.31
C LEU A 216 -4.69 -1.53 -17.42
N LYS A 217 -3.54 -2.05 -16.96
CA LYS A 217 -2.25 -1.33 -16.95
C LYS A 217 -1.84 -0.78 -18.31
N ASP A 218 -2.11 -1.54 -19.37
CA ASP A 218 -1.76 -1.19 -20.75
C ASP A 218 -2.88 -0.42 -21.47
N ALA A 219 -4.05 -0.27 -20.83
CA ALA A 219 -5.18 0.49 -21.35
C ALA A 219 -5.06 1.97 -20.95
N ASN A 220 -4.36 2.76 -21.78
CA ASN A 220 -4.11 4.20 -21.56
C ASN A 220 -5.36 5.07 -21.38
N LYS A 221 -6.54 4.57 -21.77
CA LYS A 221 -7.83 5.24 -21.54
C LYS A 221 -8.21 5.29 -20.07
N TYR A 222 -7.90 4.24 -19.31
CA TYR A 222 -8.35 4.07 -17.93
C TYR A 222 -7.27 4.36 -16.92
N VAL A 223 -6.00 4.17 -17.28
CA VAL A 223 -4.84 4.46 -16.42
C VAL A 223 -3.76 5.24 -17.15
N ASN A 224 -2.91 5.95 -16.42
CA ASN A 224 -1.89 6.84 -17.00
C ASN A 224 -0.64 6.12 -17.57
N GLY A 225 -0.74 4.83 -17.89
CA GLY A 225 0.34 3.95 -18.36
C GLY A 225 1.03 3.16 -17.23
N THR A 226 2.17 2.55 -17.56
CA THR A 226 2.87 1.51 -16.75
C THR A 226 3.34 1.96 -15.37
N THR A 227 3.41 3.28 -15.10
CA THR A 227 3.68 3.81 -13.75
C THR A 227 2.51 3.60 -12.77
N TYR A 228 1.30 3.35 -13.30
CA TYR A 228 0.10 2.92 -12.60
C TYR A 228 -0.28 3.81 -11.39
N ARG A 229 -0.43 5.12 -11.63
CA ARG A 229 -0.59 6.15 -10.59
C ARG A 229 -1.96 6.79 -10.53
N ARG A 230 -2.65 6.91 -11.66
CA ARG A 230 -3.94 7.57 -11.79
C ARG A 230 -4.86 6.65 -12.56
N TRP A 231 -6.12 6.63 -12.14
CA TRP A 231 -7.17 5.84 -12.76
C TRP A 231 -8.39 6.74 -13.03
N GLN A 232 -9.12 6.41 -14.09
CA GLN A 232 -10.34 7.08 -14.53
C GLN A 232 -11.28 6.02 -15.09
N PHE A 233 -12.45 5.83 -14.48
CA PHE A 233 -13.40 4.79 -14.87
C PHE A 233 -14.73 5.35 -15.32
N THR A 234 -15.46 4.54 -16.07
CA THR A 234 -16.84 4.82 -16.49
C THR A 234 -17.80 4.50 -15.34
N LEU A 235 -19.03 5.03 -15.42
CA LEU A 235 -20.05 4.75 -14.42
C LEU A 235 -20.41 3.24 -14.35
N PRO A 236 -20.60 2.52 -15.48
CA PRO A 236 -20.87 1.07 -15.42
C PRO A 236 -19.79 0.28 -14.68
N MET A 237 -18.50 0.55 -14.95
CA MET A 237 -17.39 -0.09 -14.21
C MET A 237 -17.50 0.17 -12.71
N MET A 238 -17.77 1.43 -12.31
CA MET A 238 -17.90 1.79 -10.90
C MET A 238 -19.11 1.13 -10.24
N SER A 239 -20.24 1.03 -10.94
CA SER A 239 -21.46 0.37 -10.46
C SER A 239 -21.25 -1.13 -10.24
N THR A 240 -20.64 -1.83 -11.19
CA THR A 240 -20.32 -3.26 -11.06
C THR A 240 -19.33 -3.49 -9.92
N LEU A 241 -18.25 -2.71 -9.83
CA LEU A 241 -17.28 -2.81 -8.72
C LEU A 241 -17.92 -2.54 -7.35
N TYR A 242 -18.83 -1.56 -7.27
CA TYR A 242 -19.56 -1.24 -6.05
C TYR A 242 -20.43 -2.43 -5.62
N ARG A 243 -21.18 -3.03 -6.55
CA ARG A 243 -22.00 -4.23 -6.30
C ARG A 243 -21.17 -5.41 -5.79
N LEU A 244 -20.05 -5.71 -6.44
CA LEU A 244 -19.15 -6.80 -6.05
C LEU A 244 -18.52 -6.59 -4.66
N ALA A 245 -18.34 -5.33 -4.24
CA ALA A 245 -17.77 -4.96 -2.96
C ALA A 245 -18.77 -4.96 -1.79
N ASN A 246 -20.07 -5.04 -2.04
CA ASN A 246 -21.13 -4.80 -1.05
C ASN A 246 -20.94 -5.53 0.29
N GLN A 247 -20.44 -6.78 0.28
CA GLN A 247 -20.22 -7.56 1.50
C GLN A 247 -19.21 -6.95 2.49
N LEU A 248 -18.35 -6.03 2.03
CA LEU A 248 -17.34 -5.36 2.85
C LEU A 248 -17.73 -3.91 3.18
N LEU A 249 -18.74 -3.36 2.50
CA LEU A 249 -19.14 -1.97 2.64
C LEU A 249 -20.13 -1.78 3.78
N THR A 250 -20.32 -0.53 4.15
CA THR A 250 -21.33 -0.12 5.11
C THR A 250 -22.60 0.26 4.36
N ASP A 251 -23.74 -0.03 4.94
CA ASP A 251 -25.06 0.39 4.43
C ASP A 251 -25.42 1.81 4.91
N LEU A 252 -24.55 2.44 5.70
CA LEU A 252 -24.77 3.79 6.21
C LEU A 252 -24.56 4.84 5.10
N VAL A 253 -25.64 5.54 4.77
CA VAL A 253 -25.64 6.68 3.83
C VAL A 253 -25.37 8.03 4.52
N ASP A 254 -25.58 8.09 5.84
CA ASP A 254 -25.49 9.33 6.62
C ASP A 254 -24.48 9.21 7.77
N TYR A 255 -23.73 10.28 7.98
CA TYR A 255 -22.77 10.42 9.08
C TYR A 255 -23.44 10.66 10.43
N ASN A 256 -24.72 11.00 10.48
CA ASN A 256 -25.48 11.16 11.73
C ASN A 256 -25.47 9.89 12.61
N TYR A 257 -25.29 8.70 12.02
CA TYR A 257 -25.09 7.46 12.78
C TYR A 257 -23.91 7.56 13.79
N PHE A 258 -22.87 8.31 13.42
CA PHE A 258 -21.67 8.48 14.26
C PHE A 258 -21.82 9.61 15.30
N TYR A 259 -23.03 10.07 15.60
CA TYR A 259 -23.25 11.00 16.72
C TYR A 259 -22.72 10.40 18.02
N LEU A 260 -21.85 11.14 18.71
CA LEU A 260 -21.06 10.68 19.87
C LEU A 260 -20.16 9.46 19.61
N PHE A 261 -20.02 9.00 18.37
CA PHE A 261 -19.19 7.87 17.97
C PHE A 261 -18.18 8.25 16.87
N ASP A 262 -17.80 9.53 16.86
CA ASP A 262 -16.82 10.11 15.96
C ASP A 262 -15.50 10.45 16.69
N LEU A 263 -14.49 10.90 15.94
CA LEU A 263 -13.20 11.25 16.51
C LEU A 263 -13.29 12.37 17.55
N LYS A 264 -14.16 13.37 17.35
CA LYS A 264 -14.25 14.53 18.24
C LYS A 264 -14.85 14.14 19.58
N ALA A 265 -15.92 13.34 19.57
CA ALA A 265 -16.50 12.77 20.77
C ALA A 265 -15.49 11.90 21.54
N PHE A 266 -14.73 11.05 20.84
CA PHE A 266 -13.70 10.23 21.51
C PHE A 266 -12.53 11.04 22.08
N PHE A 267 -12.11 12.14 21.44
CA PHE A 267 -11.09 13.02 22.00
C PHE A 267 -11.58 13.71 23.28
N THR A 268 -12.82 14.20 23.27
CA THR A 268 -13.47 14.80 24.44
C THR A 268 -13.67 13.79 25.56
N SER A 269 -14.17 12.59 25.25
CA SER A 269 -14.28 11.46 26.19
C SER A 269 -12.94 11.16 26.86
N LYS A 270 -11.85 11.13 26.08
CA LYS A 270 -10.49 10.93 26.60
C LYS A 270 -10.04 12.09 27.51
N ALA A 271 -10.29 13.34 27.10
CA ALA A 271 -9.86 14.51 27.85
C ALA A 271 -10.55 14.59 29.23
N LEU A 272 -11.85 14.26 29.28
CA LEU A 272 -12.68 14.28 30.49
C LEU A 272 -12.58 13.01 31.34
N ASN A 273 -11.75 12.03 30.96
CA ASN A 273 -11.69 10.71 31.60
C ASN A 273 -13.07 10.01 31.70
N MET A 274 -13.88 10.15 30.65
CA MET A 274 -15.19 9.54 30.52
C MET A 274 -15.16 8.43 29.47
N ALA A 275 -16.13 7.52 29.52
CA ALA A 275 -16.25 6.43 28.56
C ALA A 275 -17.67 6.37 27.99
N ILE A 276 -17.77 6.45 26.67
CA ILE A 276 -19.02 6.24 25.93
C ILE A 276 -19.34 4.73 25.93
N PRO A 277 -20.61 4.31 26.13
CA PRO A 277 -21.00 2.93 25.94
C PRO A 277 -20.55 2.40 24.56
N GLY A 278 -19.89 1.25 24.53
CA GLY A 278 -19.31 0.69 23.29
C GLY A 278 -18.02 1.39 22.78
N GLY A 279 -17.67 2.55 23.32
CA GLY A 279 -16.47 3.31 22.98
C GLY A 279 -15.18 2.85 23.69
N PRO A 280 -14.03 3.43 23.31
CA PRO A 280 -12.73 3.11 23.91
C PRO A 280 -12.53 3.76 25.29
N LYS A 281 -11.72 3.12 26.14
CA LYS A 281 -11.29 3.64 27.46
C LYS A 281 -9.81 4.04 27.46
N PHE A 282 -9.49 5.14 28.13
CA PHE A 282 -8.15 5.72 28.18
C PHE A 282 -7.69 5.96 29.62
N GLU A 283 -6.39 6.21 29.75
CA GLU A 283 -5.82 6.74 30.99
C GLU A 283 -6.21 8.22 31.18
N PRO A 284 -6.44 8.68 32.42
CA PRO A 284 -6.74 10.08 32.73
C PRO A 284 -5.63 11.01 32.22
N LEU A 285 -6.02 12.15 31.62
CA LEU A 285 -5.08 13.13 31.08
C LEU A 285 -4.45 14.00 32.17
N VAL A 286 -5.27 14.47 33.12
CA VAL A 286 -4.85 15.22 34.30
C VAL A 286 -5.12 14.34 35.51
N ARG A 287 -4.08 14.06 36.32
CA ARG A 287 -4.17 13.18 37.50
C ARG A 287 -4.14 13.94 38.83
N ASP A 288 -3.75 15.22 38.79
CA ASP A 288 -3.41 16.01 39.98
C ASP A 288 -4.50 17.00 40.42
N ILE A 289 -5.75 16.81 39.97
CA ILE A 289 -6.88 17.60 40.47
C ILE A 289 -7.29 16.99 41.82
N ASN A 290 -7.15 17.76 42.90
CA ASN A 290 -7.71 17.41 44.20
C ASN A 290 -9.24 17.39 44.10
N LEU A 291 -9.80 16.22 43.80
CA LEU A 291 -11.26 16.00 43.72
C LEU A 291 -11.97 16.40 45.03
N GLN A 292 -11.27 16.39 46.17
CA GLN A 292 -11.79 16.78 47.48
C GLN A 292 -12.16 18.27 47.59
N ASP A 293 -11.54 19.15 46.80
CA ASP A 293 -11.84 20.60 46.83
C ASP A 293 -13.09 20.96 46.01
N GLU A 294 -13.59 20.05 45.14
CA GLU A 294 -14.82 20.27 44.34
C GLU A 294 -16.10 19.73 45.01
N ASP A 295 -15.99 18.85 46.02
CA ASP A 295 -17.13 18.10 46.57
C ASP A 295 -18.03 18.91 47.52
N TRP A 296 -17.53 19.96 48.18
CA TRP A 296 -18.32 20.85 49.06
C TRP A 296 -18.06 22.32 48.75
N ASN A 297 -18.88 22.88 47.87
CA ASN A 297 -18.92 24.31 47.60
C ASN A 297 -20.38 24.81 47.66
N GLU A 298 -20.57 26.13 47.74
CA GLU A 298 -21.90 26.73 47.87
C GLU A 298 -22.84 26.41 46.69
N PHE A 299 -22.26 26.07 45.53
CA PHE A 299 -22.96 25.78 44.28
C PHE A 299 -23.41 24.32 44.16
N ASN A 300 -22.73 23.38 44.83
CA ASN A 300 -23.00 21.94 44.77
C ASN A 300 -23.85 21.44 45.95
N ASP A 301 -24.45 22.36 46.74
CA ASP A 301 -25.36 22.01 47.84
C ASP A 301 -26.60 21.25 47.33
N ILE A 302 -26.77 20.03 47.85
CA ILE A 302 -27.85 19.12 47.45
C ILE A 302 -29.25 19.71 47.67
N ASN A 303 -29.42 20.61 48.65
CA ASN A 303 -30.71 21.24 48.94
C ASN A 303 -31.06 22.35 47.93
N LYS A 304 -30.07 22.84 47.16
CA LYS A 304 -30.24 23.90 46.17
C LYS A 304 -30.33 23.37 44.73
N ILE A 305 -30.10 22.07 44.51
CA ILE A 305 -30.10 21.45 43.18
C ILE A 305 -31.40 20.68 42.93
N ILE A 306 -32.14 21.07 41.88
CA ILE A 306 -33.33 20.34 41.44
C ILE A 306 -32.91 19.19 40.50
N ILE A 307 -32.89 17.96 41.01
CA ILE A 307 -32.61 16.77 40.21
C ILE A 307 -33.91 16.25 39.58
N ARG A 308 -34.22 16.69 38.36
CA ARG A 308 -35.35 16.13 37.57
C ARG A 308 -34.95 14.91 36.76
N GLN A 309 -33.77 14.96 36.15
CA GLN A 309 -33.19 13.88 35.35
C GLN A 309 -31.69 13.83 35.63
N PRO A 310 -31.09 12.63 35.78
CA PRO A 310 -29.67 12.53 36.01
C PRO A 310 -28.87 12.97 34.78
N ILE A 311 -27.82 13.78 35.00
CA ILE A 311 -26.91 14.20 33.94
C ILE A 311 -26.06 13.01 33.52
N ARG A 312 -26.30 12.47 32.33
CA ARG A 312 -25.57 11.32 31.79
C ARG A 312 -24.22 11.73 31.19
N THR A 313 -23.33 10.75 31.06
CA THR A 313 -22.01 10.93 30.40
C THR A 313 -22.14 11.43 28.97
N GLU A 314 -23.17 11.00 28.23
CA GLU A 314 -23.42 11.45 26.87
C GLU A 314 -23.67 12.96 26.80
N TYR A 315 -24.34 13.56 27.79
CA TYR A 315 -24.58 15.00 27.84
C TYR A 315 -23.29 15.77 28.06
N LYS A 316 -22.42 15.25 28.94
CA LYS A 316 -21.10 15.81 29.23
C LYS A 316 -20.15 15.77 28.03
N ILE A 317 -20.37 14.89 27.07
CA ILE A 317 -19.58 14.82 25.83
C ILE A 317 -20.23 15.65 24.71
N ALA A 318 -21.57 15.62 24.61
CA ALA A 318 -22.32 16.40 23.63
C ALA A 318 -22.15 17.92 23.84
N PHE A 319 -22.22 18.38 25.09
CA PHE A 319 -22.10 19.78 25.48
C PHE A 319 -20.98 19.95 26.52
N PRO A 320 -19.71 19.85 26.10
CA PRO A 320 -18.58 19.68 27.02
C PRO A 320 -18.31 20.89 27.91
N TYR A 321 -18.69 22.09 27.48
CA TYR A 321 -18.51 23.32 28.25
C TYR A 321 -19.66 23.62 29.23
N LEU A 322 -20.83 22.97 29.05
CA LEU A 322 -22.01 23.23 29.86
C LEU A 322 -22.07 22.34 31.10
N TYR A 323 -21.76 21.06 30.96
CA TYR A 323 -21.96 20.05 32.00
C TYR A 323 -20.68 19.57 32.70
N ASN A 324 -19.54 20.23 32.46
CA ASN A 324 -18.26 19.89 33.09
C ASN A 324 -17.59 21.11 33.69
N ASN A 325 -17.00 20.91 34.87
CA ASN A 325 -15.97 21.79 35.41
C ASN A 325 -14.66 21.53 34.66
N LEU A 326 -13.86 22.58 34.45
CA LEU A 326 -12.50 22.49 33.88
C LEU A 326 -12.40 21.66 32.57
N PRO A 327 -13.13 22.02 31.49
CA PRO A 327 -13.11 21.29 30.21
C PRO A 327 -11.82 21.53 29.41
N HIS A 328 -10.67 21.12 29.95
CA HIS A 328 -9.37 21.26 29.31
C HIS A 328 -9.21 20.27 28.15
N HIS A 329 -8.61 20.72 27.05
CA HIS A 329 -8.29 19.90 25.86
C HIS A 329 -9.49 19.17 25.22
N VAL A 330 -10.72 19.62 25.50
CA VAL A 330 -11.92 19.10 24.85
C VAL A 330 -11.99 19.55 23.39
N HIS A 331 -12.73 18.80 22.58
CA HIS A 331 -13.02 19.14 21.21
C HIS A 331 -14.53 19.29 21.01
N LEU A 332 -14.95 20.31 20.27
CA LEU A 332 -16.34 20.45 19.84
C LEU A 332 -16.69 19.34 18.84
N THR A 333 -17.85 18.74 19.07
CA THR A 333 -18.43 17.71 18.20
C THR A 333 -19.15 18.35 17.03
N TRP A 334 -19.22 17.63 15.92
CA TRP A 334 -20.15 17.99 14.85
C TRP A 334 -21.58 17.70 15.33
N TYR A 335 -22.46 18.69 15.26
CA TYR A 335 -23.79 18.59 15.87
C TYR A 335 -24.73 17.70 15.06
N HIS A 336 -24.93 18.01 13.77
CA HIS A 336 -25.90 17.32 12.92
C HIS A 336 -25.62 17.60 11.44
N THR A 337 -25.78 16.60 10.58
CA THR A 337 -25.91 16.78 9.12
C THR A 337 -27.39 16.71 8.73
N PRO A 338 -27.86 17.40 7.67
CA PRO A 338 -29.21 17.16 7.16
C PRO A 338 -29.41 15.66 6.85
N ASN A 339 -30.51 15.08 7.33
CA ASN A 339 -30.78 13.65 7.15
C ASN A 339 -30.86 13.31 5.66
N VAL A 340 -30.00 12.40 5.22
CA VAL A 340 -30.02 11.89 3.85
C VAL A 340 -31.13 10.84 3.74
N VAL A 341 -32.18 11.15 3.00
CA VAL A 341 -33.34 10.28 2.74
C VAL A 341 -33.22 9.63 1.37
N PHE A 342 -32.17 8.83 1.18
CA PHE A 342 -31.95 8.09 -0.07
C PHE A 342 -32.64 6.72 0.00
N ILE A 343 -33.46 6.42 -1.01
CA ILE A 343 -34.10 5.12 -1.19
C ILE A 343 -33.29 4.35 -2.22
N LYS A 344 -32.79 3.19 -1.83
CA LYS A 344 -32.07 2.29 -2.72
C LYS A 344 -33.07 1.39 -3.44
N THR A 345 -33.06 1.43 -4.76
CA THR A 345 -33.79 0.49 -5.63
C THR A 345 -33.13 -0.87 -5.56
N GLU A 346 -33.90 -1.88 -5.17
CA GLU A 346 -33.47 -3.29 -5.18
C GLU A 346 -33.96 -4.02 -6.46
N ASP A 347 -35.00 -3.51 -7.11
CA ASP A 347 -35.56 -4.05 -8.35
C ASP A 347 -35.15 -3.19 -9.56
N PRO A 348 -34.34 -3.71 -10.50
CA PRO A 348 -33.93 -2.98 -11.70
C PRO A 348 -35.05 -2.81 -12.73
N ASP A 349 -36.17 -3.53 -12.62
CA ASP A 349 -37.30 -3.43 -13.55
C ASP A 349 -38.14 -2.15 -13.31
N LEU A 350 -37.99 -1.53 -12.14
CA LEU A 350 -38.63 -0.25 -11.82
C LEU A 350 -37.92 0.92 -12.51
N PRO A 351 -38.66 1.93 -12.98
CA PRO A 351 -38.04 3.08 -13.64
C PRO A 351 -37.18 3.89 -12.67
N ALA A 352 -36.13 4.55 -13.16
CA ALA A 352 -35.15 5.21 -12.28
C ALA A 352 -35.76 6.31 -11.39
N PHE A 353 -36.83 6.97 -11.86
CA PHE A 353 -37.60 7.94 -11.08
C PHE A 353 -39.03 7.41 -10.92
N TYR A 354 -39.37 6.99 -9.71
CA TYR A 354 -40.71 6.55 -9.36
C TYR A 354 -41.07 6.96 -7.93
N PHE A 355 -42.37 6.97 -7.64
CA PHE A 355 -42.87 7.22 -6.30
C PHE A 355 -42.80 5.93 -5.48
N ASP A 356 -41.72 5.77 -4.73
CA ASP A 356 -41.48 4.57 -3.92
C ASP A 356 -42.52 4.43 -2.79
N PRO A 357 -43.00 3.21 -2.47
CA PRO A 357 -43.96 2.98 -1.39
C PRO A 357 -43.52 3.45 0.01
N LEU A 358 -42.21 3.64 0.24
CA LEU A 358 -41.68 4.20 1.48
C LEU A 358 -41.92 5.72 1.58
N ILE A 359 -42.24 6.40 0.49
CA ILE A 359 -42.53 7.84 0.47
C ILE A 359 -43.97 8.06 0.89
N ASN A 360 -44.18 8.94 1.88
CA ASN A 360 -45.52 9.34 2.31
C ASN A 360 -46.26 10.05 1.16
N PRO A 361 -47.50 9.66 0.83
CA PRO A 361 -48.26 10.28 -0.25
C PRO A 361 -48.55 11.75 0.04
N ILE A 362 -48.45 12.59 -1.00
CA ILE A 362 -48.77 14.01 -0.91
C ILE A 362 -50.30 14.15 -0.90
N SER A 363 -50.88 14.41 0.28
CA SER A 363 -52.31 14.69 0.43
C SER A 363 -52.57 16.18 0.24
N HIS A 364 -52.96 16.61 -0.96
CA HIS A 364 -53.36 18.01 -1.19
C HIS A 364 -54.74 18.27 -0.57
N ARG A 365 -54.77 18.96 0.58
CA ARG A 365 -56.00 19.37 1.28
C ARG A 365 -56.01 20.89 1.45
N HIS A 366 -56.28 21.61 0.36
CA HIS A 366 -56.64 23.03 0.42
C HIS A 366 -58.16 23.17 0.21
N SER A 367 -58.84 23.78 1.18
CA SER A 367 -60.29 23.99 1.17
C SER A 367 -60.72 25.19 0.32
N VAL A 368 -59.82 26.13 0.08
CA VAL A 368 -60.01 27.29 -0.81
C VAL A 368 -58.88 27.22 -1.83
N LYS A 369 -59.23 27.11 -3.12
CA LYS A 369 -58.27 27.28 -4.20
C LYS A 369 -57.80 28.74 -4.15
N SER A 370 -56.52 28.96 -3.83
CA SER A 370 -55.89 30.25 -4.10
C SER A 370 -56.08 30.52 -5.60
N GLN A 371 -56.76 31.61 -5.96
CA GLN A 371 -56.80 32.05 -7.35
C GLN A 371 -55.40 32.59 -7.68
N GLU A 372 -54.54 31.73 -8.21
CA GLU A 372 -53.36 32.21 -8.91
C GLU A 372 -53.84 33.04 -10.11
N PRO A 373 -53.27 34.23 -10.36
CA PRO A 373 -53.66 35.06 -11.48
C PRO A 373 -53.26 34.36 -12.78
N LEU A 374 -54.16 33.52 -13.29
CA LEU A 374 -54.04 32.91 -14.59
C LEU A 374 -54.52 33.94 -15.61
N PRO A 375 -53.74 34.22 -16.67
CA PRO A 375 -54.20 35.06 -17.75
C PRO A 375 -55.47 34.48 -18.37
N GLU A 376 -56.38 35.35 -18.79
CA GLU A 376 -57.60 34.93 -19.50
C GLU A 376 -57.20 34.39 -20.89
N ASP A 377 -57.90 33.36 -21.37
CA ASP A 377 -57.58 32.66 -22.63
C ASP A 377 -57.62 33.56 -23.89
N ASP A 378 -58.05 34.83 -23.74
CA ASP A 378 -58.09 35.86 -24.79
C ASP A 378 -56.74 36.59 -24.99
N GLU A 379 -55.67 36.24 -24.26
CA GLU A 379 -54.32 36.78 -24.49
C GLU A 379 -53.67 36.17 -25.75
N GLU A 380 -53.39 36.98 -26.78
CA GLU A 380 -52.74 36.64 -28.07
C GLU A 380 -51.27 36.16 -27.96
N PHE A 381 -50.81 35.70 -26.80
CA PHE A 381 -49.42 35.29 -26.60
C PHE A 381 -49.18 33.85 -27.07
N GLU A 382 -48.62 33.70 -28.26
CA GLU A 382 -48.13 32.43 -28.78
C GLU A 382 -46.60 32.32 -28.68
N LEU A 383 -46.11 31.16 -28.24
CA LEU A 383 -44.68 30.86 -28.35
C LEU A 383 -44.33 30.65 -29.83
N PRO A 384 -43.18 31.17 -30.31
CA PRO A 384 -42.73 30.90 -31.66
C PRO A 384 -42.55 29.40 -31.92
N GLU A 385 -42.83 28.95 -33.15
CA GLU A 385 -42.81 27.52 -33.54
C GLU A 385 -41.48 26.80 -33.25
N TYR A 386 -40.36 27.54 -33.22
CA TYR A 386 -39.05 27.00 -32.91
C TYR A 386 -38.78 26.81 -31.39
N VAL A 387 -39.70 27.24 -30.53
CA VAL A 387 -39.57 27.13 -29.06
C VAL A 387 -40.19 25.83 -28.59
N GLU A 388 -39.34 24.96 -28.07
CA GLU A 388 -39.70 23.66 -27.52
C GLU A 388 -39.02 23.47 -26.15
N PRO A 389 -39.47 22.51 -25.32
CA PRO A 389 -38.74 22.15 -24.11
C PRO A 389 -37.28 21.79 -24.42
N PHE A 390 -36.34 22.36 -23.67
CA PHE A 390 -34.89 22.30 -23.97
C PHE A 390 -34.33 20.91 -24.30
N LEU A 391 -34.85 19.85 -23.68
CA LEU A 391 -34.33 18.48 -23.75
C LEU A 391 -35.39 17.48 -24.26
N LYS A 392 -36.31 17.94 -25.13
CA LYS A 392 -37.42 17.14 -25.67
C LYS A 392 -36.98 15.82 -26.32
N GLU A 393 -35.81 15.80 -26.95
CA GLU A 393 -35.27 14.61 -27.64
C GLU A 393 -34.59 13.60 -26.70
N THR A 394 -34.14 14.02 -25.51
CA THR A 394 -33.44 13.14 -24.58
C THR A 394 -34.41 12.50 -23.60
N PRO A 395 -34.38 11.17 -23.39
CA PRO A 395 -35.27 10.51 -22.45
C PRO A 395 -34.96 10.95 -21.00
N LEU A 396 -35.98 10.94 -20.15
CA LEU A 396 -35.86 11.34 -18.74
C LEU A 396 -34.84 10.49 -17.96
N TYR A 397 -34.77 9.19 -18.26
CA TYR A 397 -33.81 8.26 -17.67
C TYR A 397 -33.34 7.22 -18.69
N THR A 398 -32.25 6.56 -18.35
CA THR A 398 -31.65 5.44 -19.09
C THR A 398 -31.35 4.31 -18.11
N ASP A 399 -30.93 3.15 -18.61
CA ASP A 399 -30.60 1.97 -17.80
C ASP A 399 -29.50 2.24 -16.75
N ASN A 400 -28.65 3.25 -16.99
CA ASN A 400 -27.55 3.61 -16.09
C ASN A 400 -27.91 4.73 -15.09
N THR A 401 -29.10 5.34 -15.20
CA THR A 401 -29.48 6.50 -14.38
C THR A 401 -29.61 6.12 -12.90
N ALA A 402 -30.34 5.05 -12.57
CA ALA A 402 -30.52 4.59 -11.18
C ALA A 402 -29.17 4.21 -10.54
N ASN A 403 -28.35 3.47 -11.28
CA ASN A 403 -26.99 3.09 -10.87
C ASN A 403 -26.08 4.31 -10.62
N GLY A 404 -26.15 5.33 -11.48
CA GLY A 404 -25.42 6.58 -11.31
C GLY A 404 -25.85 7.36 -10.06
N ILE A 405 -27.15 7.39 -9.76
CA ILE A 405 -27.70 8.01 -8.55
C ILE A 405 -27.25 7.24 -7.30
N ALA A 406 -27.28 5.90 -7.33
CA ALA A 406 -26.81 5.07 -6.22
C ALA A 406 -25.33 5.30 -5.90
N LEU A 407 -24.48 5.47 -6.92
CA LEU A 407 -23.06 5.77 -6.73
C LEU A 407 -22.81 7.13 -6.03
N LEU A 408 -23.74 8.08 -6.12
CA LEU A 408 -23.62 9.38 -5.45
C LEU A 408 -23.53 9.23 -3.93
N TRP A 409 -24.30 8.28 -3.37
CA TRP A 409 -24.34 7.98 -1.94
C TRP A 409 -23.44 6.81 -1.53
N ALA A 410 -22.65 6.26 -2.45
CA ALA A 410 -21.72 5.19 -2.14
C ALA A 410 -20.54 5.70 -1.27
N PRO A 411 -19.96 4.83 -0.41
CA PRO A 411 -18.80 5.21 0.38
C PRO A 411 -17.59 5.47 -0.52
N ARG A 412 -16.68 6.36 -0.10
CA ARG A 412 -15.36 6.48 -0.73
C ARG A 412 -14.68 5.09 -0.71
N PRO A 413 -14.20 4.56 -1.86
CA PRO A 413 -13.87 5.27 -3.10
C PRO A 413 -14.93 5.26 -4.21
N PHE A 414 -16.10 4.65 -4.01
CA PHE A 414 -17.06 4.35 -5.09
C PHE A 414 -17.83 5.57 -5.60
N ASN A 415 -17.93 6.63 -4.79
CA ASN A 415 -18.50 7.92 -5.20
C ASN A 415 -17.59 8.78 -6.09
N LEU A 416 -16.44 8.25 -6.54
CA LEU A 416 -15.49 8.98 -7.37
C LEU A 416 -15.33 8.29 -8.73
N ARG A 417 -15.34 9.08 -9.82
CA ARG A 417 -15.09 8.58 -11.19
C ARG A 417 -13.61 8.46 -11.53
N SER A 418 -12.76 9.17 -10.80
CA SER A 418 -11.31 9.16 -11.00
C SER A 418 -10.59 9.33 -9.69
N GLY A 419 -9.34 8.86 -9.65
CA GLY A 419 -8.54 8.95 -8.44
C GLY A 419 -7.09 8.60 -8.66
N ARG A 420 -6.37 8.59 -7.54
CA ARG A 420 -4.99 8.11 -7.47
C ARG A 420 -4.99 6.66 -7.02
N THR A 421 -4.10 5.85 -7.57
CA THR A 421 -3.82 4.54 -7.00
C THR A 421 -3.23 4.70 -5.60
N ARG A 422 -3.51 3.73 -4.74
CA ARG A 422 -3.00 3.67 -3.37
C ARG A 422 -2.11 2.44 -3.25
N ARG A 423 -1.26 2.38 -2.22
CA ARG A 423 -0.58 1.12 -1.93
C ARG A 423 -1.59 0.14 -1.36
N ALA A 424 -1.45 -1.15 -1.65
CA ALA A 424 -2.31 -2.20 -1.07
C ALA A 424 -2.41 -2.10 0.47
N ILE A 425 -1.28 -1.82 1.14
CA ILE A 425 -1.19 -1.64 2.60
C ILE A 425 -2.01 -0.43 3.11
N ASP A 426 -2.20 0.59 2.28
CA ASP A 426 -2.88 1.82 2.72
C ASP A 426 -4.41 1.68 2.68
N ILE A 427 -4.98 0.57 2.20
CA ILE A 427 -6.42 0.34 2.07
C ILE A 427 -6.91 -0.56 3.21
N PRO A 428 -7.54 -0.01 4.27
CA PRO A 428 -7.99 -0.81 5.40
C PRO A 428 -9.41 -1.34 5.17
N LEU A 429 -9.52 -2.55 4.62
CA LEU A 429 -10.80 -3.18 4.22
C LEU A 429 -11.84 -3.22 5.36
N ILE A 430 -11.42 -3.57 6.58
CA ILE A 430 -12.31 -3.77 7.73
C ILE A 430 -12.47 -2.53 8.62
N LYS A 431 -11.98 -1.35 8.18
CA LYS A 431 -11.96 -0.14 9.03
C LYS A 431 -13.35 0.33 9.42
N ASN A 432 -14.32 0.21 8.51
CA ASN A 432 -15.68 0.69 8.79
C ASN A 432 -16.39 -0.21 9.80
N TRP A 433 -16.15 -1.53 9.76
CA TRP A 433 -16.80 -2.49 10.65
C TRP A 433 -16.62 -2.14 12.14
N TYR A 434 -15.38 -1.86 12.57
CA TYR A 434 -15.14 -1.52 13.99
C TYR A 434 -15.36 -0.04 14.30
N ARG A 435 -15.55 0.82 13.30
CA ARG A 435 -15.94 2.22 13.50
C ARG A 435 -17.43 2.35 13.82
N GLU A 436 -18.23 1.38 13.41
CA GLU A 436 -19.63 1.27 13.79
C GLU A 436 -19.79 0.59 15.15
N HIS A 437 -20.99 0.65 15.72
CA HIS A 437 -21.28 -0.05 16.96
C HIS A 437 -21.20 -1.55 16.74
N CYS A 438 -20.64 -2.27 17.72
CA CYS A 438 -20.64 -3.72 17.68
C CYS A 438 -22.09 -4.26 17.63
N PRO A 439 -22.42 -5.18 16.71
CA PRO A 439 -23.77 -5.73 16.61
C PRO A 439 -24.27 -6.33 17.93
N ALA A 440 -25.57 -6.19 18.19
CA ALA A 440 -26.21 -6.77 19.36
C ALA A 440 -26.05 -8.31 19.38
N GLY A 441 -25.98 -8.90 20.58
CA GLY A 441 -25.85 -10.35 20.75
C GLY A 441 -24.43 -10.93 20.57
N GLN A 442 -23.45 -10.13 20.12
CA GLN A 442 -22.06 -10.58 20.01
C GLN A 442 -21.43 -10.85 21.39
N PRO A 443 -20.55 -11.85 21.55
CA PRO A 443 -19.96 -12.20 22.85
C PRO A 443 -19.01 -11.11 23.37
N VAL A 444 -18.77 -11.09 24.69
CA VAL A 444 -17.88 -10.11 25.37
C VAL A 444 -16.53 -10.00 24.68
N LYS A 445 -15.95 -11.12 24.26
CA LYS A 445 -14.67 -11.19 23.53
C LYS A 445 -14.66 -10.26 22.30
N VAL A 446 -15.70 -10.30 21.48
CA VAL A 446 -15.81 -9.49 20.27
C VAL A 446 -16.04 -8.02 20.62
N ARG A 447 -16.92 -7.74 21.59
CA ARG A 447 -17.17 -6.35 22.05
C ARG A 447 -15.89 -5.66 22.56
N VAL A 448 -15.06 -6.39 23.32
CA VAL A 448 -13.76 -5.88 23.78
C VAL A 448 -12.79 -5.67 22.61
N SER A 449 -12.79 -6.54 21.61
CA SER A 449 -11.98 -6.34 20.39
C SER A 449 -12.36 -5.06 19.65
N TYR A 450 -13.66 -4.79 19.46
CA TYR A 450 -14.14 -3.54 18.85
C TYR A 450 -13.63 -2.31 19.62
N GLN A 451 -13.78 -2.31 20.95
CA GLN A 451 -13.29 -1.22 21.80
C GLN A 451 -11.77 -1.01 21.68
N LYS A 452 -10.98 -2.09 21.60
CA LYS A 452 -9.52 -2.00 21.43
C LYS A 452 -9.14 -1.46 20.04
N LEU A 453 -9.81 -1.89 18.98
CA LEU A 453 -9.57 -1.37 17.62
C LEU A 453 -9.94 0.11 17.53
N LEU A 454 -11.06 0.53 18.12
CA LEU A 454 -11.43 1.94 18.26
C LEU A 454 -10.37 2.72 19.04
N LYS A 455 -9.85 2.17 20.14
CA LYS A 455 -8.79 2.80 20.92
C LYS A 455 -7.55 3.06 20.06
N TYR A 456 -7.11 2.08 19.26
CA TYR A 456 -5.98 2.27 18.34
C TYR A 456 -6.28 3.30 17.26
N TYR A 457 -7.48 3.29 16.68
CA TYR A 457 -7.91 4.29 15.71
C TYR A 457 -7.86 5.72 16.28
N VAL A 458 -8.39 5.92 17.48
CA VAL A 458 -8.39 7.22 18.17
C VAL A 458 -6.97 7.64 18.54
N LEU A 459 -6.14 6.74 19.08
CA LEU A 459 -4.75 7.06 19.41
C LEU A 459 -3.92 7.45 18.18
N ASN A 460 -4.13 6.78 17.05
CA ASN A 460 -3.48 7.12 15.78
C ASN A 460 -3.89 8.52 15.31
N ALA A 461 -5.18 8.86 15.39
CA ALA A 461 -5.68 10.17 15.00
C ALA A 461 -5.19 11.29 15.94
N LEU A 462 -5.18 11.04 17.26
CA LEU A 462 -4.78 12.03 18.27
C LEU A 462 -3.27 12.34 18.24
N LYS A 463 -2.44 11.30 18.05
CA LYS A 463 -0.98 11.46 17.98
C LYS A 463 -0.48 11.80 16.58
N HIS A 464 -1.37 11.96 15.60
CA HIS A 464 -0.99 12.33 14.24
C HIS A 464 -0.30 13.70 14.24
N ARG A 465 0.88 13.75 13.63
CA ARG A 465 1.61 14.98 13.31
C ARG A 465 1.76 15.04 11.79
N PRO A 466 1.48 16.20 11.16
CA PRO A 466 1.73 16.36 9.73
C PRO A 466 3.18 15.93 9.39
N PRO A 467 3.39 15.12 8.33
CA PRO A 467 4.72 14.71 7.94
C PRO A 467 5.61 15.92 7.68
N LYS A 468 6.74 16.02 8.39
CA LYS A 468 7.73 17.08 8.14
C LYS A 468 8.28 16.94 6.74
N ALA A 469 8.45 18.04 6.01
CA ALA A 469 9.14 18.02 4.73
C ALA A 469 10.58 17.51 4.94
N GLN A 470 10.97 16.48 4.18
CA GLN A 470 12.29 15.85 4.26
C GLN A 470 12.87 15.68 2.86
N LYS A 471 14.20 15.69 2.75
CA LYS A 471 14.87 15.36 1.49
C LYS A 471 14.58 13.90 1.12
N LYS A 472 14.01 13.66 -0.05
CA LYS A 472 13.71 12.31 -0.54
C LYS A 472 15.01 11.52 -0.71
N ARG A 473 15.14 10.40 0.01
CA ARG A 473 16.27 9.46 -0.10
C ARG A 473 15.79 8.20 -0.79
N TYR A 474 16.30 7.95 -2.00
CA TYR A 474 15.88 6.80 -2.82
C TYR A 474 16.92 5.68 -2.77
N LEU A 475 16.86 4.84 -1.72
CA LEU A 475 17.85 3.81 -1.45
C LEU A 475 18.11 2.89 -2.65
N PHE A 476 17.07 2.34 -3.27
CA PHE A 476 17.22 1.40 -4.40
C PHE A 476 17.67 2.08 -5.68
N ARG A 477 17.34 3.36 -5.91
CA ARG A 477 17.92 4.13 -7.02
C ARG A 477 19.42 4.31 -6.83
N SER A 478 19.84 4.61 -5.59
CA SER A 478 21.25 4.70 -5.25
C SER A 478 21.98 3.37 -5.43
N PHE A 479 21.37 2.24 -5.04
CA PHE A 479 21.96 0.92 -5.28
C PHE A 479 22.04 0.55 -6.76
N LYS A 480 20.95 0.72 -7.53
CA LYS A 480 20.91 0.42 -8.98
C LYS A 480 21.95 1.24 -9.75
N ALA A 481 22.23 2.48 -9.34
CA ALA A 481 23.27 3.31 -9.94
C ALA A 481 24.71 2.76 -9.75
N THR A 482 24.96 1.93 -8.73
CA THR A 482 26.29 1.33 -8.52
C THR A 482 26.50 0.12 -9.41
N LYS A 483 27.76 -0.18 -9.79
CA LYS A 483 28.11 -1.38 -10.57
C LYS A 483 27.83 -2.73 -9.87
N PHE A 484 27.57 -2.71 -8.56
CA PHE A 484 27.42 -3.91 -7.73
C PHE A 484 26.01 -4.48 -7.73
N PHE A 485 25.03 -3.76 -8.29
CA PHE A 485 23.65 -4.22 -8.38
C PHE A 485 23.19 -4.30 -9.83
N GLN A 486 22.42 -5.34 -10.12
CA GLN A 486 21.74 -5.56 -11.37
C GLN A 486 20.24 -5.75 -11.14
N SER A 487 19.48 -5.58 -12.21
CA SER A 487 18.01 -5.63 -12.22
C SER A 487 17.58 -6.85 -13.03
N THR A 488 16.47 -7.48 -12.69
CA THR A 488 15.82 -8.56 -13.46
C THR A 488 14.35 -8.65 -13.04
N LYS A 489 13.56 -9.52 -13.66
CA LYS A 489 12.19 -9.83 -13.28
C LYS A 489 12.13 -11.31 -12.90
N LEU A 490 11.60 -11.63 -11.72
CA LEU A 490 11.50 -13.01 -11.20
C LEU A 490 10.14 -13.25 -10.59
N ASP A 491 9.70 -14.50 -10.57
CA ASP A 491 8.58 -14.95 -9.76
C ASP A 491 8.83 -14.66 -8.27
N TRP A 492 7.81 -14.17 -7.57
CA TRP A 492 7.86 -13.84 -6.15
C TRP A 492 8.31 -15.04 -5.29
N VAL A 493 7.88 -16.26 -5.61
CA VAL A 493 8.29 -17.46 -4.85
C VAL A 493 9.79 -17.73 -5.00
N GLU A 494 10.34 -17.55 -6.20
CA GLU A 494 11.78 -17.66 -6.43
C GLU A 494 12.55 -16.63 -5.57
N VAL A 495 12.11 -15.37 -5.54
CA VAL A 495 12.75 -14.33 -4.73
C VAL A 495 12.59 -14.61 -3.24
N GLY A 496 11.45 -15.13 -2.81
CA GLY A 496 11.20 -15.54 -1.43
C GLY A 496 12.18 -16.61 -0.96
N LEU A 497 12.38 -17.66 -1.77
CA LEU A 497 13.36 -18.72 -1.51
C LEU A 497 14.80 -18.16 -1.49
N GLN A 498 15.14 -17.26 -2.41
CA GLN A 498 16.43 -16.58 -2.42
C GLN A 498 16.67 -15.79 -1.12
N VAL A 499 15.69 -14.99 -0.69
CA VAL A 499 15.79 -14.18 0.54
C VAL A 499 15.94 -15.07 1.78
N CYS A 500 15.21 -16.19 1.85
CA CYS A 500 15.33 -17.15 2.95
C CYS A 500 16.73 -17.80 2.97
N ARG A 501 17.24 -18.27 1.82
CA ARG A 501 18.59 -18.84 1.67
C ARG A 501 19.68 -17.83 2.01
N GLN A 502 19.55 -16.59 1.52
CA GLN A 502 20.47 -15.49 1.84
C GLN A 502 20.48 -15.17 3.33
N GLY A 503 19.30 -15.05 3.96
CA GLY A 503 19.16 -14.80 5.40
C GLY A 503 19.78 -15.89 6.24
N TYR A 504 19.53 -17.16 5.90
CA TYR A 504 20.16 -18.32 6.53
C TYR A 504 21.69 -18.25 6.44
N ASN A 505 22.23 -18.09 5.23
CA ASN A 505 23.67 -18.00 4.98
C ASN A 505 24.33 -16.85 5.74
N MET A 506 23.70 -15.67 5.79
CA MET A 506 24.23 -14.52 6.53
C MET A 506 24.32 -14.77 8.04
N LEU A 507 23.27 -15.35 8.63
CA LEU A 507 23.26 -15.67 10.06
C LEU A 507 24.25 -16.80 10.36
N ASN A 508 24.33 -17.82 9.51
CA ASN A 508 25.25 -18.92 9.69
C ASN A 508 26.72 -18.48 9.53
N LEU A 509 27.03 -17.63 8.54
CA LEU A 509 28.34 -17.00 8.39
C LEU A 509 28.72 -16.16 9.62
N LEU A 510 27.76 -15.53 10.31
CA LEU A 510 28.02 -14.76 11.52
C LEU A 510 28.36 -15.69 12.71
N ILE A 511 27.70 -16.84 12.81
CA ILE A 511 28.01 -17.90 13.80
C ILE A 511 29.43 -18.43 13.56
N HIS A 512 29.76 -18.79 12.31
CA HIS A 512 31.09 -19.27 11.94
C HIS A 512 32.18 -18.21 12.11
N ARG A 513 31.91 -16.94 11.77
CA ARG A 513 32.86 -15.83 11.98
C ARG A 513 33.23 -15.63 13.45
N LYS A 514 32.31 -15.95 14.37
CA LYS A 514 32.57 -15.91 15.82
C LYS A 514 33.20 -17.19 16.36
N ASN A 515 33.50 -18.17 15.50
CA ASN A 515 34.02 -19.49 15.84
C ASN A 515 33.12 -20.19 16.89
N LEU A 516 31.83 -20.28 16.59
CA LEU A 516 30.80 -20.90 17.43
C LEU A 516 30.34 -22.25 16.84
N ASN A 517 31.27 -23.16 16.58
CA ASN A 517 31.01 -24.44 15.90
C ASN A 517 30.12 -25.42 16.70
N TYR A 518 29.83 -25.10 17.96
CA TYR A 518 28.95 -25.85 18.85
C TYR A 518 27.51 -25.34 18.84
N LEU A 519 27.20 -24.37 17.99
CA LEU A 519 25.84 -23.94 17.68
C LEU A 519 25.48 -24.35 16.26
N HIS A 520 24.27 -24.83 16.08
CA HIS A 520 23.66 -25.13 14.80
C HIS A 520 22.43 -24.23 14.60
N LEU A 521 22.35 -23.61 13.43
CA LEU A 521 21.16 -22.92 12.96
C LEU A 521 20.49 -23.85 11.96
N ASP A 522 19.29 -24.31 12.28
CA ASP A 522 18.49 -25.12 11.35
C ASP A 522 17.79 -24.26 10.30
N TYR A 523 17.18 -24.87 9.29
CA TYR A 523 16.60 -24.14 8.17
C TYR A 523 15.31 -23.40 8.55
N ASN A 524 14.63 -23.80 9.63
CA ASN A 524 13.51 -23.07 10.24
C ASN A 524 13.97 -22.02 11.28
N PHE A 525 15.25 -21.66 11.24
CA PHE A 525 15.89 -20.62 12.04
C PHE A 525 15.88 -20.89 13.56
N ASN A 526 15.73 -22.12 14.03
CA ASN A 526 16.05 -22.46 15.42
C ASN A 526 17.56 -22.50 15.61
N LEU A 527 18.04 -21.84 16.68
CA LEU A 527 19.42 -21.89 17.09
C LEU A 527 19.54 -22.89 18.23
N LYS A 528 20.15 -24.04 17.96
CA LYS A 528 20.27 -25.17 18.88
C LYS A 528 21.75 -25.41 19.23
N PRO A 529 22.11 -25.75 20.48
CA PRO A 529 23.44 -26.21 20.80
C PRO A 529 23.63 -27.66 20.31
N VAL A 530 24.76 -27.96 19.67
CA VAL A 530 25.07 -29.32 19.17
C VAL A 530 25.46 -30.27 20.32
N LYS A 531 25.98 -29.70 21.40
CA LYS A 531 26.41 -30.41 22.62
C LYS A 531 26.09 -29.56 23.84
N THR A 532 26.15 -30.17 25.03
CA THR A 532 26.10 -29.42 26.29
C THR A 532 27.26 -28.41 26.35
N LEU A 533 26.93 -27.13 26.49
CA LEU A 533 27.91 -26.05 26.46
C LEU A 533 28.56 -25.83 27.82
N THR A 534 29.88 -25.67 27.83
CA THR A 534 30.60 -25.19 29.02
C THR A 534 30.20 -23.75 29.36
N THR A 535 30.46 -23.31 30.60
CA THR A 535 30.19 -21.92 31.02
C THR A 535 30.92 -20.90 30.14
N LYS A 536 32.13 -21.22 29.65
CA LYS A 536 32.90 -20.35 28.74
C LYS A 536 32.26 -20.27 27.35
N GLU A 537 31.86 -21.41 26.78
CA GLU A 537 31.13 -21.46 25.50
C GLU A 537 29.81 -20.70 25.59
N ARG A 538 29.01 -20.94 26.63
CA ARG A 538 27.72 -20.26 26.87
C ARG A 538 27.85 -18.75 26.97
N LYS A 539 28.87 -18.24 27.68
CA LYS A 539 29.14 -16.79 27.76
C LYS A 539 29.54 -16.22 26.39
N LYS A 540 30.39 -16.93 25.63
CA LYS A 540 30.86 -16.50 24.30
C LYS A 540 29.74 -16.52 23.25
N SER A 541 28.81 -17.47 23.34
CA SER A 541 27.77 -17.72 22.35
C SER A 541 26.45 -16.98 22.61
N ARG A 542 26.40 -16.15 23.66
CA ARG A 542 25.23 -15.34 24.00
C ARG A 542 25.06 -14.22 22.98
N PHE A 543 24.17 -14.43 22.01
CA PHE A 543 23.76 -13.39 21.07
C PHE A 543 22.80 -12.38 21.74
N GLY A 544 22.82 -11.14 21.26
CA GLY A 544 21.90 -10.09 21.71
C GLY A 544 20.62 -10.02 20.88
N ASN A 545 19.75 -9.07 21.24
CA ASN A 545 18.43 -8.90 20.61
C ASN A 545 18.49 -8.68 19.09
N ALA A 546 19.51 -7.98 18.58
CA ALA A 546 19.62 -7.72 17.13
C ALA A 546 19.69 -9.01 16.30
N PHE A 547 20.46 -10.01 16.77
CA PHE A 547 20.57 -11.30 16.08
C PHE A 547 19.25 -12.07 16.18
N HIS A 548 18.71 -12.21 17.38
CA HIS A 548 17.50 -13.00 17.61
C HIS A 548 16.26 -12.39 16.96
N LEU A 549 16.11 -11.06 17.00
CA LEU A 549 15.00 -10.38 16.33
C LEU A 549 15.09 -10.55 14.80
N CYS A 550 16.27 -10.38 14.20
CA CYS A 550 16.45 -10.60 12.76
C CYS A 550 16.17 -12.06 12.38
N ARG A 551 16.60 -13.01 13.20
CA ARG A 551 16.34 -14.44 13.03
C ARG A 551 14.84 -14.76 13.06
N GLU A 552 14.10 -14.22 14.03
CA GLU A 552 12.65 -14.46 14.12
C GLU A 552 11.87 -13.76 13.01
N VAL A 553 12.33 -12.60 12.52
CA VAL A 553 11.78 -11.96 11.30
C VAL A 553 11.97 -12.84 10.06
N LEU A 554 13.15 -13.45 9.92
CA LEU A 554 13.42 -14.40 8.85
C LEU A 554 12.60 -15.69 8.99
N ARG A 555 12.40 -16.19 10.22
CA ARG A 555 11.47 -17.31 10.48
C ARG A 555 10.06 -16.98 10.00
N LEU A 556 9.51 -15.82 10.37
CA LEU A 556 8.18 -15.41 9.92
C LEU A 556 8.09 -15.36 8.39
N SER A 557 9.13 -14.80 7.76
CA SER A 557 9.20 -14.70 6.30
C SER A 557 9.24 -16.08 5.65
N LYS A 558 10.03 -17.01 6.21
CA LYS A 558 10.11 -18.40 5.74
C LYS A 558 8.78 -19.12 5.87
N LEU A 559 8.05 -18.98 6.98
CA LEU A 559 6.71 -19.57 7.13
C LEU A 559 5.74 -19.12 6.03
N VAL A 560 5.77 -17.83 5.68
CA VAL A 560 4.95 -17.28 4.60
C VAL A 560 5.38 -17.83 3.24
N VAL A 561 6.68 -17.75 2.92
CA VAL A 561 7.23 -18.23 1.64
C VAL A 561 6.98 -19.72 1.46
N ASP A 562 7.26 -20.54 2.47
CA ASP A 562 7.05 -21.98 2.44
C ASP A 562 5.58 -22.35 2.24
N SER A 563 4.65 -21.54 2.76
CA SER A 563 3.21 -21.74 2.50
C SER A 563 2.89 -21.56 1.02
N HIS A 564 3.45 -20.54 0.37
CA HIS A 564 3.33 -20.36 -1.08
C HIS A 564 4.07 -21.45 -1.86
N VAL A 565 5.20 -21.95 -1.38
CA VAL A 565 5.91 -23.08 -2.00
C VAL A 565 5.03 -24.33 -1.99
N GLN A 566 4.40 -24.67 -0.86
CA GLN A 566 3.49 -25.82 -0.77
C GLN A 566 2.30 -25.68 -1.73
N TYR A 567 1.77 -24.47 -1.90
CA TYR A 567 0.72 -24.18 -2.88
C TYR A 567 1.21 -24.40 -4.31
N ARG A 568 2.40 -23.91 -4.64
CA ARG A 568 3.01 -24.03 -5.96
C ARG A 568 3.45 -25.45 -6.32
N LEU A 569 3.71 -26.29 -5.33
CA LEU A 569 3.96 -27.73 -5.52
C LEU A 569 2.66 -28.54 -5.67
N GLY A 570 1.49 -27.93 -5.53
CA GLY A 570 0.20 -28.63 -5.60
C GLY A 570 -0.18 -29.40 -4.33
N ASN A 571 0.57 -29.24 -3.23
CA ASN A 571 0.33 -29.98 -1.97
C ASN A 571 -0.80 -29.39 -1.12
N VAL A 572 -1.11 -28.10 -1.31
CA VAL A 572 -2.22 -27.41 -0.65
C VAL A 572 -2.97 -26.56 -1.67
N ASP A 573 -4.28 -26.42 -1.51
CA ASP A 573 -5.09 -25.58 -2.40
C ASP A 573 -5.04 -24.09 -2.03
N ALA A 574 -5.61 -23.23 -2.88
CA ALA A 574 -5.61 -21.78 -2.69
C ALA A 574 -6.38 -21.32 -1.43
N PHE A 575 -7.43 -22.04 -1.04
CA PHE A 575 -8.22 -21.73 0.16
C PHE A 575 -7.45 -22.08 1.45
N GLN A 576 -6.76 -23.22 1.46
CA GLN A 576 -5.86 -23.66 2.52
C GLN A 576 -4.65 -22.75 2.65
N LEU A 577 -4.08 -22.28 1.54
CA LEU A 577 -3.05 -21.25 1.53
C LEU A 577 -3.58 -19.97 2.21
N SER A 578 -4.76 -19.51 1.82
CA SER A 578 -5.37 -18.30 2.38
C SER A 578 -5.66 -18.41 3.89
N ASP A 579 -6.22 -19.54 4.36
CA ASP A 579 -6.39 -19.83 5.79
C ASP A 579 -5.04 -19.96 6.50
N GLY A 580 -4.03 -20.55 5.85
CA GLY A 580 -2.68 -20.69 6.37
C GLY A 580 -2.00 -19.34 6.61
N LEU A 581 -2.07 -18.44 5.64
CA LEU A 581 -1.56 -17.07 5.76
C LEU A 581 -2.33 -16.29 6.84
N GLN A 582 -3.66 -16.41 6.88
CA GLN A 582 -4.48 -15.81 7.94
C GLN A 582 -4.03 -16.30 9.32
N TYR A 583 -3.80 -17.61 9.46
CA TYR A 583 -3.33 -18.23 10.70
C TYR A 583 -1.94 -17.72 11.10
N ILE A 584 -0.99 -17.64 10.15
CA ILE A 584 0.37 -17.11 10.40
C ILE A 584 0.30 -15.70 10.97
N PHE A 585 -0.42 -14.79 10.29
CA PHE A 585 -0.47 -13.38 10.71
C PHE A 585 -1.28 -13.16 12.00
N ALA A 586 -2.24 -14.04 12.31
CA ALA A 586 -2.96 -14.00 13.58
C ALA A 586 -2.17 -14.59 14.75
N HIS A 587 -1.23 -15.51 14.50
CA HIS A 587 -0.52 -16.29 15.52
C HIS A 587 1.00 -16.11 15.49
N VAL A 588 1.50 -14.95 15.04
CA VAL A 588 2.95 -14.64 15.00
C VAL A 588 3.63 -14.90 16.35
N GLY A 589 2.96 -14.53 17.46
CA GLY A 589 3.49 -14.78 18.81
C GLY A 589 3.69 -16.26 19.13
N GLN A 590 2.82 -17.14 18.64
CA GLN A 590 2.90 -18.58 18.88
C GLN A 590 3.90 -19.28 17.94
N LEU A 591 3.92 -18.90 16.66
CA LEU A 591 4.74 -19.56 15.64
C LEU A 591 6.20 -19.11 15.64
N THR A 592 6.51 -17.94 16.21
CA THR A 592 7.87 -17.40 16.26
C THR A 592 8.41 -17.33 17.68
N GLY A 593 8.20 -16.21 18.36
CA GLY A 593 8.91 -15.82 19.57
C GLY A 593 9.49 -14.41 19.52
N MET A 594 9.18 -13.62 18.49
CA MET A 594 9.67 -12.24 18.33
C MET A 594 9.49 -11.38 19.58
N TYR A 595 8.36 -11.57 20.28
CA TYR A 595 8.04 -10.84 21.52
C TYR A 595 9.10 -11.01 22.61
N ARG A 596 9.86 -12.11 22.65
CA ARG A 596 10.93 -12.33 23.65
C ARG A 596 12.12 -11.37 23.48
N TYR A 597 12.29 -10.80 22.29
CA TYR A 597 13.44 -9.97 21.91
C TYR A 597 13.09 -8.51 21.66
N ASN A 598 11.79 -8.20 21.59
CA ASN A 598 11.26 -6.84 21.57
C ASN A 598 9.83 -6.83 22.14
N THR A 599 9.70 -6.40 23.40
CA THR A 599 8.41 -6.07 24.04
C THR A 599 8.32 -4.56 24.17
N SER A 600 7.61 -3.88 23.28
CA SER A 600 7.25 -2.47 23.46
C SER A 600 5.87 -2.15 22.93
#